data_AF-A0A1E1M5K4-F1
#
_entry.id   AF-A0A1E1M5K4-F1
#
_cell.length_a   1.000
_cell.length_b   1.000
_cell.length_c   1.000
_cell.angle_alpha   90.00
_cell.angle_beta   90.00
_cell.angle_gamma   90.00
#
_symmetry.space_group_name_H-M   'P 1'
#
loop_
_entity.id
_entity.type
_entity.pdbx_description
1 polymer ?
#
loop_
_entity_poly.entity_id
_entity_poly.type
_entity_poly.pdbx_seq_one_letter_code
_entity_poly.pdbx_strand_id
1 'polypeptide(L)'
;MWTSSTGPSESVLKYILLDGAPTILLPALPGAPLLAWDTLTLKQMQAKQGKYEGVVKILYEYLSLCVDWERVIVGEREEGKKRAVRDAVELIVAAAVASGDSKAVLEDVDLDRAGIVIFRIP
;
A
#
# COMPACT_ATOMS: atom_id res chain seq x y z
N MET A 1 10.02 -6.14 -4.23
CA MET A 1 10.94 -6.50 -3.13
C MET A 1 10.43 -5.69 -1.94
N TRP A 2 10.33 -6.26 -0.74
CA TRP A 2 9.76 -5.56 0.42
C TRP A 2 10.86 -5.18 1.39
N THR A 3 10.67 -4.09 2.11
CA THR A 3 11.55 -3.74 3.22
C THR A 3 10.71 -3.43 4.45
N SER A 4 11.15 -3.96 5.60
CA SER A 4 10.52 -3.75 6.90
C SER A 4 11.58 -3.35 7.92
N SER A 5 11.17 -2.62 8.95
CA SER A 5 12.05 -2.28 10.08
C SER A 5 11.35 -2.57 11.41
N THR A 6 12.09 -3.18 12.33
CA THR A 6 11.64 -3.52 13.70
C THR A 6 12.47 -2.80 14.76
N GLY A 7 13.57 -2.13 14.38
CA GLY A 7 14.48 -1.45 15.30
C GLY A 7 14.14 0.03 15.46
N PRO A 8 14.05 0.58 16.70
CA PRO A 8 14.06 2.01 16.91
C PRO A 8 15.46 2.56 16.57
N SER A 9 15.54 3.67 15.80
CA SER A 9 16.67 4.62 15.71
C SER A 9 17.47 4.76 14.41
N GLU A 10 17.23 4.04 13.31
CA GLU A 10 18.08 4.19 12.10
C GLU A 10 17.41 4.56 10.76
N SER A 11 16.09 4.78 10.71
CA SER A 11 15.45 5.22 9.47
C SER A 11 14.35 6.25 9.73
N VAL A 12 14.55 7.49 9.29
CA VAL A 12 13.49 8.51 9.23
C VAL A 12 12.69 8.28 7.97
N LEU A 13 11.46 7.76 8.12
CA LEU A 13 10.51 7.65 7.01
C LEU A 13 9.60 8.89 7.03
N LYS A 14 9.70 9.71 5.98
CA LYS A 14 8.72 10.77 5.71
C LYS A 14 7.58 10.13 4.92
N TYR A 15 6.36 10.25 5.42
CA TYR A 15 5.15 9.88 4.69
C TYR A 15 4.25 11.10 4.56
N ILE A 16 3.54 11.17 3.45
CA ILE A 16 2.54 12.19 3.18
C ILE A 16 1.26 11.44 2.86
N LEU A 17 0.19 11.74 3.60
CA LEU A 17 -1.15 11.34 3.21
C LEU A 17 -1.64 12.33 2.17
N LEU A 18 -1.66 11.91 0.90
CA LEU A 18 -2.15 12.76 -0.17
C LEU A 18 -3.65 12.96 -0.01
N ASP A 19 -4.10 14.21 0.01
CA ASP A 19 -5.52 14.53 0.05
C ASP A 19 -6.19 13.99 -1.23
N GLY A 20 -7.22 13.16 -1.05
CA GLY A 20 -7.90 12.45 -2.13
C GLY A 20 -7.28 11.11 -2.56
N ALA A 21 -6.14 10.68 -2.01
CA ALA A 21 -5.66 9.31 -2.25
C ALA A 21 -6.37 8.31 -1.32
N PRO A 22 -6.88 7.18 -1.85
CA PRO A 22 -7.55 6.16 -1.06
C PRO A 22 -6.56 5.56 -0.05
N THR A 23 -7.02 5.41 1.19
CA THR A 23 -6.30 4.71 2.25
C THR A 23 -7.19 3.57 2.74
N ILE A 24 -6.61 2.38 2.92
CA ILE A 24 -7.32 1.22 3.46
C ILE A 24 -6.92 0.97 4.91
N LEU A 25 -7.90 0.63 5.74
CA LEU A 25 -7.68 0.18 7.11
C LEU A 25 -7.99 -1.31 7.17
N LEU A 26 -7.00 -2.11 7.58
CA LEU A 26 -7.15 -3.56 7.67
C LEU A 26 -6.85 -4.03 9.11
N PRO A 27 -7.62 -5.01 9.63
CA PRO A 27 -7.29 -5.64 10.90
C PRO A 27 -6.01 -6.46 10.72
N ALA A 28 -4.98 -6.17 11.52
CA ALA A 28 -3.69 -6.84 11.44
C ALA A 28 -3.60 -8.01 12.43
N LEU A 29 -2.98 -9.10 12.01
CA LEU A 29 -2.60 -10.23 12.87
C LEU A 29 -1.54 -9.81 13.91
N PRO A 30 -1.54 -10.42 15.10
CA PRO A 30 -0.42 -10.33 16.02
C PRO A 30 0.88 -10.75 15.32
N GLY A 31 1.92 -9.92 15.43
CA GLY A 31 3.22 -10.19 14.78
C GLY A 31 3.38 -9.62 13.37
N ALA A 32 2.34 -9.02 12.78
CA ALA A 32 2.50 -8.24 11.54
C ALA A 32 3.54 -7.11 11.72
N PRO A 33 4.35 -6.76 10.71
CA PRO A 33 5.37 -5.72 10.86
C PRO A 33 4.79 -4.36 11.27
N LEU A 34 5.54 -3.58 12.06
CA LEU A 34 5.15 -2.21 12.44
C LEU A 34 5.11 -1.28 11.23
N LEU A 35 6.05 -1.47 10.31
CA LEU A 35 6.23 -0.68 9.12
C LEU A 35 6.75 -1.58 7.99
N ALA A 36 6.16 -1.44 6.81
CA ALA A 36 6.67 -2.02 5.57
C ALA A 36 6.40 -1.07 4.39
N TRP A 37 7.21 -1.15 3.34
CA TRP A 37 6.97 -0.40 2.10
C TRP A 37 7.38 -1.20 0.88
N ASP A 38 6.73 -0.90 -0.24
CA ASP A 38 7.11 -1.43 -1.55
C ASP A 38 8.34 -0.67 -2.06
N THR A 39 9.34 -1.39 -2.55
CA THR A 39 10.53 -0.79 -3.16
C THR A 39 10.27 -0.21 -4.55
N LEU A 40 9.13 -0.53 -5.17
CA LEU A 40 8.74 0.06 -6.44
C LEU A 40 8.35 1.53 -6.23
N THR A 41 8.98 2.43 -6.98
CA THR A 41 8.76 3.87 -6.84
C THR A 41 7.54 4.32 -7.65
N LEU A 42 6.95 5.47 -7.30
CA LEU A 42 5.81 6.03 -8.03
C LEU A 42 6.14 6.23 -9.52
N LYS A 43 7.36 6.69 -9.83
CA LYS A 43 7.84 6.81 -11.22
C LYS A 43 7.86 5.47 -11.95
N GLN A 44 8.31 4.41 -11.28
CA GLN A 44 8.32 3.06 -11.84
C GLN A 44 6.91 2.48 -11.99
N MET A 45 5.98 2.83 -11.09
CA MET A 45 4.57 2.47 -11.21
C MET A 45 3.91 3.19 -12.39
N GLN A 46 4.14 4.50 -12.56
CA GLN A 46 3.63 5.28 -13.69
C GLN A 46 4.12 4.75 -15.04
N ALA A 47 5.40 4.37 -15.13
CA ALA A 47 5.96 3.78 -16.34
C ALA A 47 5.25 2.50 -16.81
N LYS A 48 4.44 1.85 -15.95
CA LYS A 48 3.65 0.66 -16.31
C LYS A 48 2.33 0.98 -17.04
N GLN A 49 1.93 2.25 -17.18
CA GLN A 49 0.79 2.71 -18.00
C GLN A 49 -0.48 1.83 -17.91
N GLY A 50 -0.95 1.52 -16.69
CA GLY A 50 -2.14 0.69 -16.45
C GLY A 50 -1.88 -0.82 -16.36
N LYS A 51 -0.64 -1.30 -16.59
CA LYS A 51 -0.23 -2.70 -16.40
C LYS A 51 0.33 -2.95 -15.00
N TYR A 52 -0.43 -2.61 -13.98
CA TYR A 52 -0.02 -2.74 -12.57
C TYR A 52 -0.60 -3.98 -11.86
N GLU A 53 -1.26 -4.89 -12.59
CA GLU A 53 -1.82 -6.14 -12.06
C GLU A 53 -0.80 -6.95 -11.24
N GLY A 54 0.44 -7.03 -11.72
CA GLY A 54 1.52 -7.70 -10.99
C GLY A 54 1.88 -7.01 -9.67
N VAL A 55 1.77 -5.69 -9.61
CA VAL A 55 2.00 -4.90 -8.38
C VAL A 55 0.87 -5.19 -7.39
N VAL A 56 -0.38 -5.12 -7.85
CA VAL A 56 -1.58 -5.43 -7.03
C VAL A 56 -1.48 -6.83 -6.46
N LYS A 57 -1.10 -7.82 -7.28
CA LYS A 57 -0.90 -9.20 -6.83
C LYS A 57 0.14 -9.29 -5.70
N ILE A 58 1.31 -8.67 -5.85
CA ILE A 58 2.38 -8.72 -4.85
C ILE A 58 1.97 -8.02 -3.54
N LEU A 59 1.34 -6.84 -3.65
CA LEU A 59 0.79 -6.10 -2.50
C LEU A 59 -0.26 -6.92 -1.76
N TYR A 60 -1.19 -7.51 -2.50
CA TYR A 60 -2.25 -8.35 -1.95
C TYR A 60 -1.70 -9.62 -1.30
N GLU A 61 -0.73 -10.29 -1.91
CA GLU A 61 -0.07 -11.48 -1.35
C GLU A 61 0.60 -11.16 -0.01
N TYR A 62 1.34 -10.04 0.06
CA TYR A 62 1.96 -9.59 1.30
C TYR A 62 0.93 -9.25 2.38
N LEU A 63 -0.09 -8.47 2.03
CA LEU A 63 -1.16 -8.10 2.97
C LEU A 63 -1.94 -9.33 3.46
N SER A 64 -2.16 -10.32 2.59
CA SER A 64 -2.89 -11.55 2.96
C SER A 64 -2.21 -12.34 4.08
N LEU A 65 -0.89 -12.21 4.24
CA LEU A 65 -0.14 -12.79 5.34
C LEU A 65 -0.26 -11.99 6.65
N CYS A 66 -0.66 -10.71 6.56
CA CYS A 66 -0.72 -9.79 7.70
C CYS A 66 -2.15 -9.55 8.20
N VAL A 67 -3.17 -9.85 7.41
CA VAL A 67 -4.58 -9.54 7.71
C VAL A 67 -5.22 -10.60 8.62
N ASP A 68 -5.93 -10.15 9.64
CA ASP A 68 -6.82 -10.96 10.47
C ASP A 68 -8.20 -11.06 9.79
N TRP A 69 -8.38 -12.11 8.99
CA TRP A 69 -9.55 -12.34 8.16
C TRP A 69 -10.86 -12.52 8.94
N GLU A 70 -10.79 -12.99 10.19
CA GLU A 70 -11.96 -13.12 11.07
C GLU A 70 -12.56 -11.75 11.37
N ARG A 71 -11.70 -10.73 11.51
CA ARG A 71 -12.09 -9.35 11.84
C ARG A 71 -12.42 -8.47 10.64
N VAL A 72 -12.25 -8.97 9.41
CA VAL A 72 -12.65 -8.22 8.21
C VAL A 72 -14.19 -8.21 8.12
N ILE A 73 -14.76 -7.02 8.03
CA ILE A 73 -16.22 -6.81 8.01
C ILE A 73 -16.81 -6.53 6.62
N VAL A 74 -15.95 -6.32 5.61
CA VAL A 74 -16.36 -6.02 4.23
C VAL A 74 -16.26 -7.27 3.38
N GLY A 75 -17.29 -7.55 2.58
CA GLY A 75 -17.40 -8.73 1.73
C GLY A 75 -18.05 -9.92 2.46
N GLU A 76 -18.89 -10.65 1.74
CA GLU A 76 -19.58 -11.83 2.28
C GLU A 76 -18.73 -13.09 2.12
N ARG A 77 -18.63 -13.89 3.19
CA ARG A 77 -17.85 -15.14 3.23
C ARG A 77 -16.36 -14.88 2.97
N GLU A 78 -15.54 -15.93 3.09
CA GLU A 78 -14.08 -15.79 3.00
C GLU A 78 -13.63 -15.24 1.63
N GLU A 79 -14.18 -15.76 0.53
CA GLU A 79 -13.82 -15.32 -0.82
C GLU A 79 -14.26 -13.87 -1.11
N GLY A 80 -15.40 -13.43 -0.57
CA GLY A 80 -15.84 -12.05 -0.70
C GLY A 80 -14.94 -11.07 0.06
N LYS A 81 -14.50 -11.44 1.26
CA LYS A 81 -13.53 -10.65 2.05
C LYS A 81 -12.19 -10.50 1.31
N LYS A 82 -11.65 -11.60 0.80
CA LYS A 82 -10.41 -11.63 0.01
C LYS A 82 -10.51 -10.73 -1.22
N ARG A 83 -11.61 -10.85 -1.97
CA ARG A 83 -11.89 -10.00 -3.13
C ARG A 83 -11.97 -8.52 -2.75
N ALA A 84 -12.71 -8.17 -1.70
CA ALA A 84 -12.84 -6.78 -1.26
C ALA A 84 -11.48 -6.15 -0.90
N VAL A 85 -10.61 -6.90 -0.21
CA VAL A 85 -9.26 -6.43 0.10
C VAL A 85 -8.42 -6.27 -1.17
N ARG A 86 -8.49 -7.22 -2.12
CA ARG A 86 -7.77 -7.12 -3.39
C ARG A 86 -8.23 -5.90 -4.21
N ASP A 87 -9.53 -5.71 -4.36
CA ASP A 87 -10.11 -4.58 -5.10
C ASP A 87 -9.71 -3.24 -4.45
N ALA A 88 -9.63 -3.18 -3.11
CA ALA A 88 -9.17 -2.00 -2.40
C ALA A 88 -7.66 -1.73 -2.60
N VAL A 89 -6.83 -2.77 -2.67
CA VAL A 89 -5.41 -2.66 -3.03
C VAL A 89 -5.26 -2.18 -4.47
N GLU A 90 -6.07 -2.68 -5.39
CA GLU A 90 -6.10 -2.21 -6.78
C GLU A 90 -6.40 -0.71 -6.86
N LEU A 91 -7.38 -0.24 -6.10
CA LEU A 91 -7.73 1.18 -6.03
C LEU A 91 -6.56 2.04 -5.51
N ILE A 92 -5.81 1.57 -4.50
CA ILE A 92 -4.61 2.25 -4.02
C ILE A 92 -3.55 2.35 -5.11
N VAL A 93 -3.26 1.26 -5.79
CA VAL A 93 -2.23 1.25 -6.84
C VAL A 93 -2.64 2.14 -8.01
N ALA A 94 -3.91 2.09 -8.42
CA ALA A 94 -4.45 2.96 -9.46
C ALA A 94 -4.30 4.44 -9.09
N ALA A 95 -4.62 4.80 -7.85
CA ALA A 95 -4.47 6.17 -7.36
C ALA A 95 -3.01 6.59 -7.25
N ALA A 96 -2.12 5.70 -6.79
CA ALA A 96 -0.68 5.96 -6.76
C ALA A 96 -0.12 6.24 -8.17
N VAL A 97 -0.53 5.45 -9.17
CA VAL A 97 -0.17 5.69 -10.58
C VAL A 97 -0.72 7.04 -11.07
N ALA A 98 -1.99 7.33 -10.80
CA ALA A 98 -2.62 8.59 -11.22
C ALA A 98 -2.02 9.82 -10.51
N SER A 99 -1.51 9.65 -9.29
CA SER A 99 -0.97 10.75 -8.48
C SER A 99 0.23 11.44 -9.11
N GLY A 100 1.03 10.74 -9.92
CA GLY A 100 2.18 11.37 -10.57
C GLY A 100 1.82 12.30 -11.74
N ASP A 101 0.54 12.36 -12.14
CA ASP A 101 0.04 13.37 -13.08
C ASP A 101 -0.50 14.63 -12.33
N SER A 102 -0.56 14.60 -11.00
CA SER A 102 -1.06 15.70 -10.18
C SER A 102 0.05 16.70 -9.85
N LYS A 103 -0.11 17.95 -10.31
CA LYS A 103 0.86 19.03 -10.03
C LYS A 103 1.07 19.26 -8.53
N ALA A 104 0.02 19.20 -7.72
CA ALA A 104 0.12 19.38 -6.28
C ALA A 104 0.96 18.26 -5.63
N VAL A 105 0.80 17.01 -6.09
CA VAL A 105 1.62 15.89 -5.59
C VAL A 105 3.08 16.07 -6.00
N LEU A 106 3.34 16.53 -7.23
CA LEU A 106 4.69 16.76 -7.73
C LEU A 106 5.46 17.88 -7.02
N GLU A 107 4.78 18.79 -6.32
CA GLU A 107 5.43 19.84 -5.51
C GLU A 107 6.01 19.29 -4.20
N ASP A 108 5.35 18.30 -3.59
CA ASP A 108 5.70 17.78 -2.27
C ASP A 108 6.36 16.38 -2.30
N VAL A 109 6.28 15.68 -3.42
CA VAL A 109 6.67 14.26 -3.53
C VAL A 109 7.77 14.03 -4.58
N ASP A 110 8.88 13.44 -4.14
CA ASP A 110 9.93 12.91 -5.03
C ASP A 110 9.50 11.56 -5.61
N LEU A 111 9.06 11.54 -6.88
CA LEU A 111 8.57 10.33 -7.56
C LEU A 111 9.63 9.23 -7.71
N ASP A 112 10.92 9.57 -7.69
CA ASP A 112 12.01 8.61 -7.77
C ASP A 112 12.25 7.90 -6.42
N ARG A 113 11.60 8.34 -5.34
CA ARG A 113 11.77 7.79 -3.98
C ARG A 113 10.47 7.43 -3.28
N ALA A 114 9.36 8.04 -3.68
CA ALA A 114 8.06 7.79 -3.09
C ALA A 114 7.48 6.46 -3.58
N GLY A 115 6.63 5.85 -2.75
CA GLY A 115 5.98 4.57 -3.04
C GLY A 115 4.85 4.31 -2.04
N ILE A 116 4.35 3.08 -2.03
CA ILE A 116 3.29 2.66 -1.11
C ILE A 116 3.92 2.20 0.21
N VAL A 117 3.38 2.72 1.32
CA VAL A 117 3.82 2.40 2.68
C VAL A 117 2.64 1.83 3.49
N ILE A 118 2.94 0.88 4.37
CA ILE A 118 2.00 0.19 5.25
C ILE A 118 2.46 0.42 6.68
N PHE A 119 1.57 0.94 7.52
CA PHE A 119 1.78 1.13 8.95
C PHE A 119 0.85 0.22 9.74
N ARG A 120 1.38 -0.43 10.78
CA ARG A 120 0.56 -1.07 11.81
C ARG A 120 0.46 -0.12 12.99
N ILE A 121 -0.76 0.30 13.31
CA ILE A 121 -1.03 1.11 14.50
C ILE A 121 -0.74 0.24 15.75
N PRO A 122 0.12 0.71 16.68
CA PRO A 122 0.49 -0.04 17.89
C PRO A 122 -0.67 -0.20 18.88
#